data_AF-A0A453MQ06-F1
#
_entry.id   AF-A0A453MQ06-F1
#
_cell.length_a   1.000
_cell.length_b   1.000
_cell.length_c   1.000
_cell.angle_alpha   90.00
_cell.angle_beta   90.00
_cell.angle_gamma   90.00
#
_symmetry.space_group_name_H-M   'P 1'
#
loop_
_entity.id
_entity.type
_entity.pdbx_description
1 polymer ?
#
loop_
_entity_poly.entity_id
_entity_poly.type
_entity_poly.pdbx_seq_one_letter_code
_entity_poly.pdbx_strand_id
1 'polypeptide(L)' 'HTKGTSANEKTVEQPAAGVQMCRSEATALKHKIDAIEAYQRKLSGEGLGSCSAHELQELELQLEKSLSCIRQKK' A
#
# COMPACT_ATOMS: atom_id res chain seq x y z
N HIS A 1 -26.49 34.25 47.83
CA HIS A 1 -26.02 32.87 47.60
C HIS A 1 -25.06 32.85 46.41
N THR A 2 -23.92 32.21 46.58
CA THR A 2 -22.66 32.34 45.83
C THR A 2 -22.56 31.51 44.54
N LYS A 3 -22.05 32.17 43.49
CA LYS A 3 -21.06 31.77 42.44
C LYS A 3 -20.58 30.31 42.28
N GLY A 4 -20.43 29.90 41.01
CA GLY A 4 -19.46 28.89 40.48
C GLY A 4 -20.06 27.48 40.26
N THR A 5 -19.68 26.63 39.32
CA THR A 5 -18.45 26.51 38.50
C THR A 5 -18.66 25.46 37.38
N SER A 6 -17.95 25.63 36.27
CA SER A 6 -17.86 24.81 35.05
C SER A 6 -17.11 23.48 35.21
N ALA A 7 -17.48 22.44 34.47
CA ALA A 7 -16.63 21.35 33.95
C ALA A 7 -17.48 20.48 32.99
N ASN A 8 -17.39 20.59 31.67
CA ASN A 8 -16.38 20.01 30.76
C ASN A 8 -16.00 18.56 31.07
N GLU A 9 -16.68 17.62 30.41
CA GLU A 9 -16.12 16.29 30.10
C GLU A 9 -16.40 15.98 28.63
N LYS A 10 -15.64 16.62 27.74
CA LYS A 10 -15.47 16.09 26.38
C LYS A 10 -14.57 14.86 26.52
N THR A 11 -15.16 13.67 26.72
CA THR A 11 -14.47 12.39 26.61
C THR A 11 -14.00 12.24 25.16
N VAL A 12 -12.84 12.81 24.87
CA VAL A 12 -12.03 12.41 23.74
C VAL A 12 -11.50 11.04 24.12
N GLU A 13 -12.25 10.02 23.72
CA GLU A 13 -11.84 8.61 23.70
C GLU A 13 -10.46 8.55 23.05
N GLN A 14 -9.44 8.52 23.89
CA GLN A 14 -8.06 8.42 23.47
C GLN A 14 -7.92 7.01 22.88
N PRO A 15 -7.61 6.86 21.58
CA PRO A 15 -7.63 5.55 20.96
C PRO A 15 -6.62 4.66 21.66
N ALA A 16 -7.11 3.58 22.29
CA ALA A 16 -6.27 2.60 22.96
C ALA A 16 -5.10 2.21 22.03
N ALA A 17 -3.88 2.13 22.57
CA ALA A 17 -2.65 1.95 21.80
C ALA A 17 -2.74 0.82 20.76
N GLY A 18 -3.46 -0.27 21.09
CA GLY A 18 -3.72 -1.37 20.15
C GLY A 18 -4.47 -0.95 18.89
N VAL A 19 -5.46 -0.06 18.99
CA VAL A 19 -6.21 0.44 17.82
C VAL A 19 -5.32 1.33 16.94
N GLN A 20 -4.40 2.09 17.53
CA GLN A 20 -3.42 2.86 16.73
C GLN A 20 -2.44 1.95 16.00
N MET A 21 -1.92 0.90 16.65
CA MET A 21 -1.04 -0.06 15.98
C MET A 21 -1.76 -0.76 14.83
N CYS A 22 -2.96 -1.29 15.05
CA CYS A 22 -3.73 -1.94 13.98
C CYS A 22 -4.00 -1.00 12.79
N ARG A 23 -4.26 0.29 13.04
CA ARG A 23 -4.39 1.29 11.96
C ARG A 23 -3.09 1.46 11.19
N SER A 24 -1.94 1.54 11.88
CA SER A 24 -0.64 1.66 11.21
C SER A 24 -0.31 0.41 10.38
N GLU A 25 -0.57 -0.78 10.90
CA GLU A 25 -0.37 -2.04 10.20
C GLU A 25 -1.28 -2.16 8.98
N ALA A 26 -2.57 -1.83 9.13
CA ALA A 26 -3.53 -1.80 8.02
C ALA A 26 -3.09 -0.83 6.91
N THR A 27 -2.57 0.35 7.30
CA THR A 27 -2.04 1.33 6.34
C THR A 27 -0.81 0.79 5.62
N ALA A 28 0.11 0.15 6.34
CA ALA A 28 1.30 -0.46 5.75
C ALA A 28 0.96 -1.60 4.78
N LEU A 29 -0.02 -2.44 5.13
CA LEU A 29 -0.52 -3.50 4.25
C LEU A 29 -1.18 -2.93 2.99
N LYS A 30 -2.00 -1.87 3.14
CA LYS A 30 -2.59 -1.18 1.99
C LYS A 30 -1.51 -0.67 1.02
N HIS A 31 -0.48 0.01 1.53
CA HIS A 31 0.62 0.46 0.69
C HIS A 31 1.35 -0.67 -0.05
N LYS A 32 1.49 -1.84 0.59
CA LYS A 32 2.06 -3.02 -0.08
C LYS A 32 1.16 -3.54 -1.20
N ILE A 33 -0.15 -3.57 -0.97
CA ILE A 33 -1.13 -3.97 -1.99
C ILE A 33 -1.05 -3.00 -3.18
N ASP A 34 -1.12 -1.69 -2.92
CA ASP A 34 -1.06 -0.65 -3.95
C ASP A 34 0.22 -0.77 -4.80
N ALA A 35 1.37 -1.07 -4.16
CA ALA A 35 2.64 -1.29 -4.85
C ALA A 35 2.63 -2.54 -5.75
N ILE A 36 2.06 -3.64 -5.27
CA ILE A 36 1.93 -4.88 -6.05
C ILE A 36 1.01 -4.65 -7.26
N GLU A 37 -0.14 -4.01 -7.07
CA GLU A 37 -1.07 -3.70 -8.15
C GLU A 37 -0.48 -2.74 -9.19
N ALA A 38 0.28 -1.74 -8.75
CA ALA A 38 1.01 -0.85 -9.65
C ALA A 38 2.03 -1.61 -10.49
N TYR A 39 2.77 -2.54 -9.88
CA TYR A 39 3.73 -3.37 -10.60
C TYR A 39 3.04 -4.34 -11.58
N GLN A 40 1.92 -4.95 -11.17
CA GLN A 40 1.13 -5.82 -12.05
C GLN A 40 0.59 -5.08 -13.27
N ARG A 41 0.08 -3.84 -13.10
CA ARG A 41 -0.33 -3.00 -14.23
C ARG A 41 0.81 -2.77 -15.21
N LYS A 42 2.01 -2.46 -14.71
CA LYS A 42 3.22 -2.35 -15.56
C LYS A 42 3.48 -3.64 -16.33
N LEU A 43 3.50 -4.81 -15.66
CA LEU A 43 3.70 -6.12 -16.32
C LEU A 43 2.65 -6.42 -17.41
N SER A 44 1.42 -5.95 -17.23
CA SER A 44 0.34 -6.05 -18.21
C SER A 44 0.43 -5.05 -19.37
N GLY A 45 1.47 -4.21 -19.40
CA GLY A 45 1.68 -3.21 -20.44
C GLY A 45 0.98 -1.87 -20.18
N GLU A 46 0.39 -1.68 -19.01
CA GLU A 46 -0.29 -0.43 -18.65
C GLU A 46 0.66 0.56 -17.96
N GLY A 47 0.43 1.86 -18.17
CA GLY A 47 1.15 2.91 -17.41
C GLY A 47 2.66 2.99 -17.67
N LEU A 48 3.14 2.42 -18.78
CA LEU A 48 4.56 2.37 -19.11
C LEU A 48 5.18 3.73 -19.46
N GLY A 49 4.36 4.74 -19.79
CA GLY A 49 4.83 6.08 -20.16
C GLY A 49 5.57 6.83 -19.04
N SER A 50 5.39 6.43 -17.78
CA SER A 50 6.13 6.98 -16.64
C SER A 50 7.37 6.16 -16.26
N CYS A 51 7.60 5.01 -16.90
CA CYS A 51 8.74 4.15 -16.59
C CYS A 51 10.01 4.66 -17.28
N SER A 52 11.12 4.61 -16.56
CA SER A 52 12.45 4.79 -17.14
C SER A 52 12.85 3.63 -18.05
N ALA A 53 13.84 3.85 -18.92
CA ALA A 53 14.37 2.79 -19.78
C ALA A 53 14.88 1.58 -18.99
N HIS A 54 15.51 1.82 -17.82
CA HIS A 54 15.97 0.75 -16.94
C HIS A 54 14.80 -0.06 -16.36
N GLU A 55 13.74 0.61 -15.88
CA GLU A 55 12.55 -0.08 -15.39
C GLU A 55 11.86 -0.93 -16.47
N LEU A 56 11.82 -0.44 -17.71
CA LEU A 56 11.26 -1.20 -18.83
C LEU A 56 12.11 -2.43 -19.16
N GLN A 57 13.43 -2.32 -19.14
CA GLN A 57 14.34 -3.46 -19.35
C GLN A 57 14.19 -4.53 -18.27
N GLU A 58 14.08 -4.14 -17.00
CA GLU A 58 13.86 -5.11 -15.92
C GLU A 58 12.50 -5.82 -16.10
N LEU A 59 11.46 -5.07 -16.48
CA LEU A 59 10.15 -5.63 -16.74
C LEU A 59 10.17 -6.67 -17.87
N GLU A 60 10.84 -6.34 -18.97
CA GLU A 60 11.04 -7.24 -20.11
C GLU A 60 11.77 -8.52 -19.69
N LEU A 61 12.87 -8.40 -18.93
CA LEU A 61 13.63 -9.53 -18.44
C LEU A 61 12.81 -10.46 -17.54
N GLN A 62 12.00 -9.90 -16.65
CA GLN A 62 11.11 -10.68 -15.77
C GLN A 62 10.06 -11.44 -16.58
N LEU A 63 9.45 -10.77 -17.57
CA LEU A 63 8.46 -11.39 -18.46
C LEU A 63 9.09 -12.53 -19.26
N GLU A 64 10.25 -12.31 -19.88
CA GLU A 64 10.96 -13.34 -20.66
C GLU A 64 11.28 -14.58 -19.81
N LYS A 65 11.82 -14.39 -18.60
CA LYS A 65 12.09 -15.49 -17.66
C LYS A 65 10.82 -16.26 -17.31
N SER A 66 9.74 -15.56 -16.98
CA SER A 66 8.47 -16.20 -16.60
C SER A 66 7.87 -17.01 -17.76
N LEU A 67 7.89 -16.45 -18.97
CA LEU A 67 7.38 -17.11 -20.18
C LEU A 67 8.25 -18.30 -20.57
N SER A 68 9.57 -18.20 -20.46
CA SER A 68 10.49 -19.31 -20.69
C SER A 68 10.14 -20.49 -19.78
N CYS A 69 9.97 -20.25 -18.47
CA CYS A 69 9.56 -21.27 -17.51
C CYS A 69 8.19 -21.89 -17.84
N ILE A 70 7.21 -21.09 -18.26
CA ILE A 70 5.87 -21.58 -18.65
C ILE A 70 5.96 -22.44 -19.91
N ARG A 71 6.72 -21.99 -20.91
CA ARG A 71 6.88 -22.69 -22.19
C ARG A 71 7.62 -24.02 -22.02
N GLN A 72 8.58 -24.11 -21.11
CA GLN A 72 9.26 -25.37 -20.79
C GLN A 72 8.37 -26.41 -20.11
N LYS A 73 7.21 -25.99 -19.56
CA LYS A 73 6.24 -26.87 -18.89
C LYS A 73 5.08 -27.31 -19.80
N LYS A 74 5.00 -26.78 -21.02
CA LYS A 74 4.00 -27.13 -22.04
C LYS A 74 4.58 -28.11 -23.04
#